data_AF-A0A0E3YCW0-F1
#
_entry.id   AF-A0A0E3YCW0-F1
#
_cell.length_a   1.000
_cell.length_b   1.000
_cell.length_c   1.000
_cell.angle_alpha   90.00
_cell.angle_beta   90.00
_cell.angle_gamma   90.00
#
_symmetry.space_group_name_H-M   'P 1'
#
loop_
_entity.id
_entity.type
_entity.pdbx_description
1 polymer ?
#
loop_
_entity_poly.entity_id
_entity_poly.type
_entity_poly.pdbx_seq_one_letter_code
_entity_poly.pdbx_strand_id
1 'polypeptide(L)' 'MVEITLGATELQAAAVGLVTGVLYTGVRAPIPAPNVLGGIFAIVGTFIGFAFVAAMRGQLHFG' A
#
# COMPACT_ATOMS: atom_id res chain seq x y z
N MET A 1 -1.29 5.22 17.65
CA MET A 1 -1.63 3.79 17.62
C MET A 1 -1.84 3.44 16.16
N VAL A 2 -1.02 2.53 15.63
CA VAL A 2 -1.10 2.05 14.25
C VAL A 2 -1.75 0.68 14.33
N GLU A 3 -2.94 0.57 13.73
CA GLU A 3 -3.68 -0.68 13.67
C GLU A 3 -3.41 -1.34 12.32
N ILE A 4 -2.89 -2.57 12.35
CA ILE A 4 -2.77 -3.41 11.17
C ILE A 4 -3.77 -4.54 11.35
N THR A 5 -4.83 -4.53 10.56
CA THR A 5 -5.80 -5.63 10.50
C THR A 5 -5.77 -6.28 9.11
N LEU A 6 -6.18 -7.54 9.07
CA LEU A 6 -6.44 -8.26 7.83
C LEU A 6 -7.94 -8.56 7.80
N GLY A 7 -8.71 -7.61 7.27
CA GLY A 7 -10.16 -7.67 7.20
C GLY A 7 -10.70 -7.40 5.79
N ALA A 8 -12.02 -7.20 5.74
CA ALA A 8 -12.72 -6.90 4.50
C ALA A 8 -12.26 -5.57 3.88
N THR A 9 -11.89 -4.59 4.70
CA THR A 9 -11.47 -3.24 4.29
C THR A 9 -10.15 -3.24 3.55
N GLU A 10 -9.15 -3.99 4.02
CA GLU A 10 -7.82 -4.03 3.41
C GLU A 10 -7.84 -4.83 2.12
N LEU A 11 -8.64 -5.89 2.07
CA LEU A 11 -8.87 -6.65 0.85
C LEU A 11 -9.59 -5.79 -0.21
N GLN A 12 -10.58 -4.99 0.20
CA GLN A 12 -11.23 -4.01 -0.68
C GLN A 12 -10.26 -2.93 -1.15
N ALA A 13 -9.42 -2.38 -0.27
CA ALA A 13 -8.42 -1.39 -0.64
C ALA A 13 -7.39 -1.95 -1.63
N ALA A 14 -6.92 -3.19 -1.42
CA ALA A 14 -6.04 -3.89 -2.34
C ALA A 14 -6.73 -4.12 -3.70
N ALA A 15 -8.00 -4.53 -3.70
CA ALA A 15 -8.79 -4.71 -4.92
C ALA A 15 -8.97 -3.38 -5.68
N VAL A 16 -9.28 -2.29 -4.98
CA VAL A 16 -9.41 -0.95 -5.57
C VAL A 16 -8.07 -0.50 -6.18
N GLY A 17 -6.96 -0.70 -5.47
CA GLY A 17 -5.62 -0.39 -5.97
C GLY A 17 -5.30 -1.17 -7.25
N LEU A 18 -5.60 -2.47 -7.28
CA LEU A 18 -5.41 -3.33 -8.45
C LEU A 18 -6.28 -2.89 -9.64
N VAL A 19 -7.58 -2.68 -9.41
CA VAL A 19 -8.51 -2.24 -10.46
C VAL A 19 -8.09 -0.89 -11.02
N THR A 20 -7.74 0.07 -10.16
CA THR A 20 -7.26 1.39 -10.58
C THR A 20 -5.98 1.26 -11.41
N GLY A 21 -5.02 0.44 -10.97
CA GLY A 21 -3.78 0.17 -11.71
C GLY A 21 -4.04 -0.41 -13.11
N VAL A 22 -4.96 -1.38 -13.22
CA VAL A 22 -5.36 -1.99 -14.50
C VAL A 22 -6.02 -0.95 -15.42
N LEU A 23 -6.96 -0.16 -14.90
CA LEU A 23 -7.68 0.84 -15.70
C LEU A 23 -6.73 1.89 -16.27
N TYR A 24 -5.89 2.49 -15.42
CA TYR A 24 -4.96 3.53 -15.85
C TYR A 24 -3.91 2.99 -16.83
N THR A 25 -3.43 1.77 -16.61
CA THR A 25 -2.50 1.10 -17.55
C THR A 25 -3.18 0.84 -18.89
N GLY A 26 -4.43 0.39 -18.89
CA GLY A 26 -5.19 0.09 -20.10
C GLY A 26 -5.42 1.32 -20.98
N VAL A 27 -5.74 2.47 -20.39
CA VAL A 27 -5.95 3.73 -21.14
C VAL A 27 -4.68 4.58 -21.30
N ARG A 28 -3.53 4.11 -20.80
CA ARG A 28 -2.25 4.85 -20.75
C ARG A 28 -2.39 6.24 -20.12
N ALA A 29 -3.28 6.37 -19.12
CA ALA A 29 -3.44 7.62 -18.40
C ALA A 29 -2.20 7.86 -17.52
N PRO A 30 -1.77 9.13 -17.38
CA PRO A 30 -0.72 9.47 -16.43
C PRO A 30 -1.19 9.14 -15.01
N ILE A 31 -0.51 8.18 -14.37
CA ILE A 31 -0.75 7.83 -12.97
C ILE A 31 0.16 8.70 -12.10
N PRO A 32 -0.35 9.34 -11.04
CA PRO A 32 0.49 10.06 -10.07
C PRO A 32 1.53 9.16 -9.37
N ALA A 33 1.32 7.85 -9.36
CA ALA A 33 2.23 6.85 -8.80
C ALA A 33 3.16 6.29 -9.89
N PRO A 34 4.46 6.07 -9.59
CA PRO A 34 5.37 5.52 -10.57
C PRO A 34 4.97 4.08 -10.92
N ASN A 35 4.70 3.85 -12.20
CA ASN A 35 4.23 2.58 -12.77
C ASN A 35 5.36 1.58 -13.09
N VAL A 36 6.60 1.91 -12.72
CA VAL A 36 7.77 1.05 -12.88
C VAL A 36 8.04 0.27 -11.60
N LEU A 37 8.64 -0.91 -11.73
CA LEU A 37 8.90 -1.82 -10.61
C LEU A 37 9.66 -1.14 -9.45
N GLY A 38 10.63 -0.28 -9.76
CA GLY A 38 11.36 0.49 -8.74
C GLY A 38 10.47 1.44 -7.92
N GLY A 39 9.46 2.04 -8.54
CA GLY A 39 8.50 2.89 -7.85
C GLY A 39 7.57 2.11 -6.92
N ILE A 40 7.12 0.94 -7.37
CA ILE A 40 6.31 0.03 -6.55
C ILE A 40 7.11 -0.39 -5.31
N PHE A 41 8.37 -0.80 -5.47
CA PHE A 41 9.22 -1.16 -4.34
C PHE A 41 9.52 0.01 -3.40
N ALA A 42 9.63 1.24 -3.89
CA ALA A 42 9.80 2.41 -3.05
C ALA A 42 8.59 2.65 -2.13
N ILE A 43 7.37 2.49 -2.65
CA ILE A 43 6.13 2.61 -1.87
C ILE A 43 6.05 1.51 -0.80
N VAL A 44 6.27 0.25 -1.21
CA VAL A 44 6.26 -0.90 -0.30
C VAL A 44 7.33 -0.76 0.79
N GLY A 45 8.55 -0.38 0.42
CA GLY A 45 9.65 -0.16 1.37
C GLY A 45 9.34 0.96 2.37
N THR A 46 8.70 2.04 1.93
CA THR A 46 8.27 3.14 2.81
C THR A 46 7.24 2.66 3.83
N PHE A 47 6.24 1.87 3.41
CA PHE A 47 5.26 1.30 4.32
C PHE A 47 5.88 0.31 5.32
N ILE A 48 6.78 -0.57 4.86
CA ILE A 48 7.50 -1.51 5.73
C ILE A 48 8.33 -0.74 6.76
N GLY A 49 9.07 0.29 6.35
CA GLY A 49 9.86 1.13 7.26
C GLY A 49 8.98 1.82 8.31
N PHE A 50 7.83 2.36 7.90
CA PHE A 50 6.85 2.93 8.83
C PHE A 50 6.33 1.89 9.84
N ALA A 51 5.90 0.71 9.37
CA ALA A 51 5.41 -0.36 10.23
C ALA A 51 6.49 -0.86 11.20
N PHE A 52 7.73 -0.98 10.74
CA PHE A 52 8.88 -1.35 11.56
C PHE A 52 9.13 -0.34 12.69
N VAL A 53 9.15 0.96 12.39
CA VAL A 53 9.30 2.01 13.40
C VAL A 53 8.13 2.01 14.39
N ALA A 54 6.90 1.80 13.91
CA ALA A 54 5.72 1.68 14.77
C ALA A 54 5.82 0.46 15.71
N ALA A 55 6.35 -0.67 15.23
CA ALA A 55 6.64 -1.85 16.04
C ALA A 55 7.69 -1.56 17.12
N MET A 56 8.81 -0.92 16.76
CA MET A 56 9.87 -0.55 17.71
C MET A 56 9.37 0.39 18.82
N ARG A 57 8.38 1.23 18.52
CA ARG A 57 7.78 2.15 19.48
C ARG A 57 6.68 1.51 20.34
N GLY A 58 6.38 0.23 20.16
CA GLY A 58 5.27 -0.44 20.84
C GLY A 58 3.90 0.14 20.49
N GLN A 59 3.77 0.78 19.33
CA GLN A 59 2.54 1.45 18.89
C GLN A 59 1.72 0.59 17.92
N LEU A 60 2.18 -0.63 17.65
CA LEU A 60 1.60 -1.54 16.68
C LEU A 60 0.59 -2.46 17.36
N HIS A 61 -0.67 -2.34 16.98
CA HIS A 61 -1.72 -3.26 17.39
C HIS A 61 -2.19 -4.06 16.19
N PHE A 62 -2.23 -5.37 16.37
CA PHE A 62 -2.83 -6.27 15.39
C PHE A 62 -4.29 -6.49 15.81
N GLY A 63 -5.21 -6.08 14.94
CA GLY A 63 -6.66 -6.19 15.12
C GLY A 63 -7.23 -7.33 14.28
#